data_AF-A0A9D2REC0-F1
#
_entry.id   AF-A0A9D2REC0-F1
#
_cell.length_a   1.000
_cell.length_b   1.000
_cell.length_c   1.000
_cell.angle_alpha   90.00
_cell.angle_beta   90.00
_cell.angle_gamma   90.00
#
_symmetry.space_group_name_H-M   'P 1'
#
loop_
_entity.id
_entity.type
_entity.pdbx_description
1 polymer ?
#
loop_
_entity_poly.entity_id
_entity_poly.type
_entity_poly.pdbx_seq_one_letter_code
_entity_poly.pdbx_strand_id
1 'polypeptide(L)'
;MSFTRSIVGVSRTLVSIVKTRLELFAVEVSQQRTALVQMLMLAFGSMLFLTLALLVFTLLIALLFWPTEYRYWAIAILFLSYALLGGLMGYSLIRRLKSDEYPFQATLEELRRDVQSIENLCNKPASQAESEDGL
;
A
#
# COMPACT_ATOMS: atom_id res chain seq x y z
N MET A 1 32.09 38.55 1.49
CA MET A 1 32.29 37.08 1.48
C MET A 1 31.72 36.35 2.72
N SER A 2 30.59 36.79 3.30
CA SER A 2 30.04 36.18 4.54
C SER A 2 28.68 35.47 4.35
N PHE A 3 27.90 35.82 3.32
CA PHE A 3 26.54 35.28 3.11
C PHE A 3 26.52 33.81 2.65
N THR A 4 27.54 33.39 1.91
CA THR A 4 27.67 32.01 1.39
C THR A 4 27.97 30.99 2.49
N ARG A 5 28.59 31.39 3.60
CA ARG A 5 28.82 30.50 4.76
C ARG A 5 27.54 30.20 5.55
N SER A 6 26.63 31.17 5.66
CA SER A 6 25.38 30.98 6.40
C SER A 6 24.40 30.04 5.68
N ILE A 7 24.34 30.09 4.35
CA ILE A 7 23.51 29.18 3.54
C ILE A 7 23.98 27.73 3.65
N VAL A 8 25.30 27.49 3.57
CA VAL A 8 25.86 26.12 3.70
C VAL A 8 25.62 25.54 5.09
N GLY A 9 25.59 26.38 6.13
CA GLY A 9 25.25 25.96 7.50
C GLY A 9 23.80 25.48 7.62
N VAL A 10 22.85 26.25 7.09
CA VAL A 10 21.42 25.92 7.16
C VAL A 10 21.09 24.66 6.37
N SER A 11 21.71 24.44 5.20
CA SER A 11 21.54 23.20 4.42
C SER A 11 21.98 21.97 5.19
N ARG A 12 23.09 22.05 5.95
CA ARG A 12 23.57 20.96 6.79
C ARG A 12 22.58 20.64 7.92
N THR A 13 22.01 21.67 8.54
CA THR A 13 21.02 21.50 9.60
C THR A 13 19.70 20.91 9.06
N LEU A 14 19.24 21.36 7.89
CA LEU A 14 18.04 20.81 7.23
C LEU A 14 18.21 19.33 6.88
N VAL A 15 19.34 18.96 6.28
CA VAL A 15 19.65 17.56 5.94
C VAL A 15 19.73 16.71 7.21
N SER A 16 20.32 17.23 8.29
CA SER A 16 20.35 16.55 9.58
C SER A 16 18.94 16.30 10.14
N ILE A 17 18.06 17.30 10.08
CA ILE A 17 16.68 17.20 10.58
C ILE A 17 15.86 16.19 9.77
N VAL A 18 15.95 16.25 8.43
CA VAL A 18 15.27 15.30 7.54
C VAL A 18 15.79 13.89 7.78
N LYS A 19 17.10 13.71 7.94
CA LYS A 19 17.71 12.41 8.24
C LYS A 19 17.17 11.83 9.56
N THR A 20 17.09 12.63 10.63
CA THR A 20 16.57 12.17 11.93
C THR A 20 15.08 11.83 11.86
N ARG A 21 14.28 12.59 11.11
CA ARG A 21 12.86 12.25 10.91
C ARG A 21 12.69 11.01 10.06
N LEU A 22 13.52 10.81 9.03
CA LEU A 22 13.51 9.57 8.23
C LEU A 22 13.96 8.35 9.05
N GLU A 23 14.94 8.49 9.93
CA GLU A 23 15.33 7.43 10.87
C GLU A 23 14.16 7.06 11.81
N LEU A 24 13.45 8.06 12.34
CA LEU A 24 12.25 7.86 13.17
C LEU A 24 11.07 7.27 12.38
N PHE A 25 10.78 7.78 11.19
CA PHE A 25 9.74 7.23 10.29
C PHE A 25 10.06 5.80 9.87
N ALA A 26 11.31 5.50 9.54
CA ALA A 26 11.75 4.15 9.19
C ALA A 26 11.59 3.19 10.38
N VAL A 27 11.87 3.66 11.59
CA VAL A 27 11.64 2.91 12.84
C VAL A 27 10.13 2.71 13.09
N GLU A 28 9.30 3.74 12.98
CA GLU A 28 7.83 3.61 13.15
C GLU A 28 7.19 2.69 12.11
N VAL A 29 7.62 2.79 10.83
CA VAL A 29 7.21 1.87 9.76
C VAL A 29 7.62 0.44 10.10
N SER A 30 8.82 0.23 10.64
CA SER A 30 9.27 -1.09 11.10
C SER A 30 8.40 -1.65 12.24
N GLN A 31 7.91 -0.78 13.12
CA GLN A 31 7.03 -1.14 14.23
C GLN A 31 5.61 -1.50 13.74
N GLN A 32 5.09 -0.78 12.75
CA GLN A 32 3.81 -1.10 12.10
C GLN A 32 3.88 -2.37 11.25
N ARG A 33 5.07 -2.78 10.77
CA ARG A 33 5.22 -4.06 10.06
C ARG A 33 4.81 -5.25 10.90
N THR A 34 5.11 -5.28 12.20
CA THR A 34 4.75 -6.42 13.06
C THR A 34 3.23 -6.55 13.19
N ALA A 35 2.52 -5.44 13.38
CA ALA A 35 1.06 -5.45 13.45
C ALA A 35 0.43 -5.87 12.10
N LEU A 36 0.96 -5.37 10.98
CA LEU A 36 0.52 -5.77 9.64
C LEU A 36 0.79 -7.25 9.35
N VAL A 37 1.97 -7.75 9.69
CA VAL A 37 2.34 -9.17 9.53
C VAL A 37 1.49 -10.05 10.42
N GLN A 38 1.22 -9.63 11.66
CA GLN A 38 0.35 -10.36 12.58
C GLN A 38 -1.10 -10.38 12.08
N MET A 39 -1.63 -9.25 11.62
CA MET A 39 -2.96 -9.18 10.98
C MET A 39 -3.01 -10.03 9.72
N LEU A 40 -1.94 -10.05 8.91
CA LEU A 40 -1.86 -10.86 7.71
C LEU A 40 -1.81 -12.36 8.02
N MET A 41 -1.06 -12.77 9.05
CA MET A 41 -1.06 -14.15 9.53
C MET A 41 -2.43 -14.56 10.05
N LEU A 42 -3.09 -13.70 10.85
CA LEU A 42 -4.43 -13.97 11.37
C LEU A 42 -5.47 -14.04 10.24
N ALA A 43 -5.41 -13.11 9.28
CA ALA A 43 -6.28 -13.10 8.11
C ALA A 43 -6.07 -14.32 7.23
N PHE A 44 -4.81 -14.68 6.95
CA PHE A 44 -4.47 -15.87 6.17
C PHE A 44 -4.93 -17.15 6.89
N GLY A 45 -4.66 -17.27 8.19
CA GLY A 45 -5.14 -18.37 9.02
C GLY A 45 -6.66 -18.47 9.02
N SER A 46 -7.35 -17.36 9.23
CA SER A 46 -8.82 -17.29 9.15
C SER A 46 -9.33 -17.71 7.78
N MET A 47 -8.73 -17.23 6.70
CA MET A 47 -9.13 -17.55 5.32
C MET A 47 -8.93 -19.03 5.01
N LEU A 48 -7.85 -19.64 5.51
CA LEU A 48 -7.58 -21.07 5.40
C LEU A 48 -8.62 -21.91 6.16
N PHE A 49 -8.88 -21.59 7.43
CA PHE A 49 -9.88 -22.29 8.23
C PHE A 49 -11.28 -22.15 7.65
N LEU A 50 -11.65 -20.96 7.16
CA LEU A 50 -12.94 -20.70 6.54
C LEU A 50 -13.09 -21.51 5.24
N THR A 51 -12.03 -21.60 4.43
CA THR A 51 -12.02 -22.45 3.21
C THR A 51 -12.19 -23.93 3.56
N LEU A 52 -11.50 -24.43 4.58
CA LEU A 52 -11.67 -25.81 5.05
C LEU A 52 -13.09 -26.07 5.56
N ALA A 53 -13.66 -25.16 6.35
CA ALA A 53 -15.03 -25.26 6.82
C ALA A 53 -16.02 -25.28 5.65
N LEU A 54 -15.81 -24.45 4.62
CA LEU A 54 -16.61 -24.41 3.40
C LEU A 54 -16.54 -25.73 2.61
N LEU A 55 -15.35 -26.34 2.52
CA LEU A 55 -15.17 -27.65 1.89
C LEU A 55 -15.95 -28.72 2.65
N VAL A 56 -15.78 -28.81 3.97
CA VAL A 56 -16.51 -29.78 4.81
C VAL A 56 -18.01 -29.54 4.73
N PHE A 57 -18.47 -28.29 4.71
CA PHE A 57 -19.88 -27.94 4.55
C PHE A 57 -20.44 -28.38 3.19
N THR A 58 -19.68 -28.20 2.11
CA THR A 58 -20.03 -28.71 0.77
C THR A 58 -20.19 -30.22 0.81
N LEU A 59 -19.22 -30.93 1.39
CA LEU A 59 -19.27 -32.38 1.52
C LEU A 59 -20.47 -32.81 2.36
N LEU A 60 -20.75 -32.13 3.46
CA LEU A 60 -21.89 -32.43 4.33
C LEU A 60 -23.21 -32.33 3.54
N ILE A 61 -23.42 -31.23 2.81
CA ILE A 61 -24.60 -31.07 1.96
C ILE A 61 -24.63 -32.16 0.87
N ALA A 62 -23.49 -32.41 0.22
CA ALA A 62 -23.40 -33.42 -0.82
C ALA A 62 -23.78 -34.81 -0.28
N LEU A 63 -23.20 -35.25 0.84
CA LEU A 63 -23.50 -36.54 1.46
C LEU A 63 -24.95 -36.64 1.95
N LEU A 64 -25.50 -35.56 2.53
CA LEU A 64 -26.86 -35.56 3.07
C LEU A 64 -27.91 -35.72 1.95
N PHE A 65 -27.69 -35.08 0.80
CA PHE A 65 -28.62 -35.14 -0.34
C PHE A 65 -28.27 -36.22 -1.37
N TRP A 66 -27.08 -36.84 -1.32
CA TRP A 66 -26.64 -37.89 -2.26
C TRP A 66 -27.62 -39.06 -2.44
N PRO A 67 -28.24 -39.62 -1.37
CA PRO A 67 -29.17 -40.73 -1.53
C PRO A 67 -30.59 -40.29 -1.96
N THR A 68 -30.81 -39.00 -2.23
CA THR A 68 -32.13 -38.42 -2.47
C THR A 68 -32.25 -37.90 -3.92
N GLU A 69 -33.46 -37.92 -4.48
CA GLU A 69 -33.78 -37.35 -5.81
C GLU A 69 -33.44 -35.84 -5.92
N TYR A 70 -33.31 -35.14 -4.78
CA TYR A 70 -33.00 -33.71 -4.70
C TYR A 70 -31.52 -33.36 -4.88
N ARG A 71 -30.65 -34.32 -5.23
CA ARG A 71 -29.21 -34.09 -5.38
C ARG A 71 -28.86 -32.90 -6.30
N TYR A 72 -29.58 -32.74 -7.40
CA TYR A 72 -29.36 -31.64 -8.34
C TYR A 72 -29.74 -30.27 -7.75
N TRP A 73 -30.80 -30.20 -6.95
CA TRP A 73 -31.20 -28.98 -6.25
C TRP A 73 -30.16 -28.57 -5.19
N ALA A 74 -29.62 -29.54 -4.45
CA ALA A 74 -28.56 -29.28 -3.47
C ALA A 74 -27.31 -28.67 -4.15
N ILE A 75 -26.90 -29.22 -5.31
CA ILE A 75 -25.78 -28.69 -6.11
C ILE A 75 -26.09 -27.29 -6.63
N ALA A 76 -27.31 -27.03 -7.12
CA ALA A 76 -27.72 -25.72 -7.61
C ALA A 76 -27.68 -24.65 -6.51
N ILE A 77 -28.15 -24.98 -5.30
CA ILE A 77 -28.10 -24.07 -4.14
C ILE A 77 -26.66 -23.80 -3.71
N LEU A 78 -25.81 -24.84 -3.65
CA LEU A 78 -24.39 -24.71 -3.36
C LEU A 78 -23.71 -23.78 -4.38
N PHE A 79 -23.93 -24.03 -5.67
CA PHE A 79 -23.40 -23.19 -6.75
C PHE A 79 -23.82 -21.73 -6.58
N LEU A 80 -25.12 -21.48 -6.37
CA LEU A 80 -25.64 -20.12 -6.24
C LEU A 80 -25.05 -19.41 -5.01
N SER A 81 -24.91 -20.13 -3.90
CA SER A 81 -24.30 -19.58 -2.67
C SER A 81 -22.83 -19.18 -2.88
N TYR A 82 -22.04 -20.02 -3.57
CA TYR A 82 -20.64 -19.72 -3.87
C TYR A 82 -20.46 -18.65 -4.94
N ALA A 83 -21.31 -18.64 -5.96
CA ALA A 83 -21.31 -17.58 -6.96
C ALA A 83 -21.62 -16.21 -6.34
N LEU A 84 -22.60 -16.15 -5.43
CA LEU A 84 -22.95 -14.91 -4.73
C LEU A 84 -21.82 -14.45 -3.80
N LEU A 85 -21.27 -15.35 -3.00
CA LEU A 85 -20.20 -15.02 -2.05
C LEU A 85 -18.91 -14.59 -2.78
N GLY A 86 -18.53 -15.32 -3.83
CA GLY A 86 -17.40 -14.99 -4.69
C GLY A 86 -17.62 -13.68 -5.46
N GLY A 87 -18.83 -13.44 -5.95
CA GLY A 87 -19.21 -12.18 -6.61
C GLY A 87 -19.12 -10.96 -5.68
N LEU A 88 -19.61 -11.08 -4.44
CA LEU A 88 -19.52 -10.01 -3.43
C LEU A 88 -18.08 -9.72 -3.01
N MET A 89 -17.27 -10.76 -2.77
CA MET A 89 -15.84 -10.59 -2.46
C MET A 89 -15.08 -9.99 -3.64
N GLY A 90 -15.32 -10.49 -4.85
CA GLY A 90 -14.69 -9.97 -6.08
C GLY A 90 -15.07 -8.51 -6.35
N TYR A 91 -16.35 -8.17 -6.22
CA TYR A 91 -16.82 -6.78 -6.33
C TYR A 91 -16.20 -5.87 -5.27
N SER A 92 -16.15 -6.33 -4.01
CA SER A 92 -15.52 -5.56 -2.92
C SER A 92 -14.03 -5.36 -3.15
N LEU A 93 -13.33 -6.38 -3.67
CA LEU A 93 -11.92 -6.30 -4.00
C LEU A 93 -11.69 -5.32 -5.16
N ILE A 94 -12.42 -5.46 -6.27
CA ILE A 94 -12.34 -4.52 -7.40
C ILE A 94 -12.67 -3.10 -6.98
N ARG A 95 -13.66 -2.92 -6.11
CA ARG A 95 -14.01 -1.61 -5.54
C ARG A 95 -12.88 -1.05 -4.70
N ARG A 96 -12.26 -1.84 -3.83
CA ARG A 96 -11.09 -1.41 -3.03
C ARG A 96 -9.87 -1.07 -3.89
N LEU A 97 -9.59 -1.85 -4.94
CA LEU A 97 -8.50 -1.54 -5.88
C LEU A 97 -8.80 -0.28 -6.71
N LYS A 98 -10.06 -0.02 -7.06
CA LYS A 98 -10.47 1.18 -7.80
C LYS A 98 -10.64 2.42 -6.91
N SER A 99 -10.84 2.25 -5.61
CA SER A 99 -11.05 3.36 -4.65
C SER A 99 -9.77 3.99 -4.11
N ASP A 100 -8.61 3.73 -4.74
CA ASP A 100 -7.47 4.64 -4.70
C ASP A 100 -6.78 4.86 -3.34
N GLU A 101 -6.69 3.81 -2.52
CA GLU A 101 -5.78 3.78 -1.38
C GLU A 101 -4.56 2.93 -1.72
N TYR A 102 -3.73 3.43 -2.64
CA TYR A 102 -2.32 3.10 -2.61
C TYR A 102 -1.70 3.93 -1.48
N PRO A 103 -1.33 3.34 -0.33
CA PRO A 103 -0.91 4.07 0.86
C PRO A 103 0.39 4.89 0.67
N PHE A 104 1.01 4.82 -0.50
CA PHE A 104 2.28 5.48 -0.82
C PHE A 104 2.21 6.41 -2.03
N GLN A 105 1.05 6.62 -2.66
CA GLN A 105 1.00 7.51 -3.84
C GLN A 105 1.26 8.97 -3.49
N ALA A 106 0.68 9.46 -2.40
CA ALA A 106 1.00 10.82 -1.90
C ALA A 106 2.50 10.96 -1.59
N THR A 107 3.10 9.96 -0.96
CA THR A 107 4.53 9.94 -0.62
C THR A 107 5.45 9.84 -1.85
N LEU A 108 5.06 9.07 -2.87
CA LEU A 108 5.80 8.96 -4.13
C LEU A 108 5.73 10.26 -4.95
N GLU A 109 4.57 10.93 -4.95
CA GLU A 109 4.38 12.20 -5.64
C GLU A 109 5.19 13.33 -4.97
N GLU A 110 5.26 13.34 -3.63
CA GLU A 110 6.12 14.25 -2.87
C GLU A 110 7.61 13.97 -3.13
N LEU A 111 8.03 12.70 -3.12
CA LEU A 111 9.43 12.34 -3.39
C LEU A 111 9.85 12.70 -4.83
N ARG A 112 8.92 12.60 -5.79
CA ARG A 112 9.14 13.02 -7.17
C ARG A 112 9.37 14.53 -7.28
N ARG A 113 8.59 15.34 -6.54
CA ARG A 113 8.76 16.80 -6.48
C ARG A 113 10.08 17.23 -5.86
N ASP A 114 10.54 16.51 -4.83
CA ASP A 114 11.81 16.80 -4.18
C ASP A 114 13.01 16.49 -5.10
N VAL A 115 12.98 15.37 -5.83
CA VAL A 115 14.00 15.04 -6.83
C VAL A 115 14.05 16.10 -7.93
N GLN A 116 12.89 16.52 -8.43
CA GLN A 116 12.80 17.53 -9.49
C GLN A 116 13.32 18.90 -9.04
N SER A 117 13.09 19.27 -7.78
CA SER A 117 13.62 20.52 -7.21
C SER A 117 15.14 20.48 -7.04
N ILE A 118 15.71 19.34 -6.65
CA ILE A 118 17.17 19.15 -6.55
C ILE A 118 17.82 19.17 -7.93
N GLU A 119 17.21 18.51 -8.91
CA GLU A 119 17.69 18.48 -10.30
C GLU A 119 17.67 19.88 -10.92
N ASN A 120 16.62 20.67 -10.68
CA ASN A 120 16.53 22.06 -11.15
C ASN A 120 17.59 22.97 -10.51
N LEU A 121 17.96 22.74 -9.25
CA LEU A 121 19.02 23.49 -8.57
C LEU A 121 20.42 23.07 -9.04
N CYS A 122 20.62 21.77 -9.33
CA CYS A 122 21.89 21.26 -9.85
C CYS A 122 22.10 21.65 -11.33
N ASN A 123 21.02 21.74 -12.11
CA ASN A 123 21.03 22.17 -13.51
C ASN A 123 21.06 23.70 -13.69
N LYS A 124 21.10 24.47 -12.58
CA LYS A 124 21.31 25.92 -12.60
C LYS A 124 22.74 26.32 -12.15
N PRO A 125 23.82 25.92 -12.84
CA PRO A 125 25.05 26.69 -12.86
C PRO A 125 25.04 27.62 -14.09
N ALA A 126 25.55 28.85 -13.92
CA ALA A 126 25.94 29.78 -15.00
C ALA A 126 24.89 30.72 -15.65
N SER A 127 23.79 31.11 -14.99
CA SER A 127 22.96 32.22 -15.49
C SER A 127 22.87 33.45 -14.56
N GLN A 128 23.47 33.42 -13.37
CA GLN A 128 23.43 34.54 -12.41
C GLN A 128 24.81 35.22 -12.20
N ALA A 129 25.82 34.89 -13.01
CA ALA A 129 27.15 35.49 -12.89
C ALA A 129 27.41 36.67 -13.86
N GLU A 130 26.44 37.05 -14.71
CA GLU A 130 26.72 37.92 -15.87
C GLU A 130 25.99 39.29 -15.87
N SER A 131 25.33 39.70 -14.78
CA SER A 131 24.53 40.94 -14.77
C SER A 131 24.88 41.94 -13.66
N GLU A 132 26.13 41.97 -13.17
CA GLU A 132 26.57 42.99 -12.19
C GLU A 132 27.99 43.59 -12.42
N ASP A 133 28.58 43.47 -13.63
CA ASP A 133 29.86 44.15 -13.93
C ASP A 133 29.86 44.85 -15.31
N GLY A 134 28.72 45.45 -15.63
CA GLY A 134 28.49 46.19 -16.86
C GLY A 134 27.76 47.50 -16.61
N LEU A 135 28.35 48.39 -15.80
CA LEU A 135 28.32 49.84 -16.04
C LEU A 135 29.41 50.56 -15.23
#